data_AF-A0A7V6TLZ7-F1
#
_entry.id   AF-A0A7V6TLZ7-F1
#
_cell.length_a   1.000
_cell.length_b   1.000
_cell.length_c   1.000
_cell.angle_alpha   90.00
_cell.angle_beta   90.00
_cell.angle_gamma   90.00
#
_symmetry.space_group_name_H-M   'P 1'
#
loop_
_entity.id
_entity.type
_entity.pdbx_description
1 polymer ?
#
loop_
_entity_poly.entity_id
_entity_poly.type
_entity_poly.pdbx_seq_one_letter_code
_entity_poly.pdbx_strand_id
1 'polypeptide(L)'
;NKGQRYLELYPVDNINESTPVKISDIMGETGREALIEGFNKEIVSSIKDGSKGLLNFIPKEESFGLFRRNGLWILKGRVNYIKNGNYMYEDFNIPAIPTQEIIRYDELCIPWKEIKNKRADAIDAFTSPNEDIAIVVTRNEILVYPIEENTIGNEPIGRIELKQGEKIVMAEWAIGRYPQLWEKEFIRGEK
;
A
#
# COMPACT_ATOMS: atom_id res chain seq x y z
N ASN A 1 13.97 5.08 -22.49
CA ASN A 1 13.50 5.88 -21.33
C ASN A 1 14.52 6.94 -20.95
N LYS A 2 14.14 8.23 -20.98
CA LYS A 2 14.98 9.40 -20.61
C LYS A 2 15.13 9.55 -19.08
N GLY A 3 15.44 8.49 -18.32
CA GLY A 3 15.60 8.56 -16.85
C GLY A 3 14.33 8.70 -16.00
N GLN A 4 13.18 9.04 -16.58
CA GLN A 4 11.88 9.09 -15.88
C GLN A 4 11.50 7.73 -15.24
N ARG A 5 10.78 7.79 -14.13
CA ARG A 5 10.28 6.66 -13.34
C ARG A 5 8.80 6.85 -13.08
N TYR A 6 8.03 5.78 -13.27
CA TYR A 6 6.59 5.76 -13.01
C TYR A 6 6.29 4.68 -11.97
N LEU A 7 5.10 4.76 -11.38
CA LEU A 7 4.49 3.67 -10.64
C LEU A 7 3.58 2.95 -11.61
N GLU A 8 3.59 1.62 -11.65
CA GLU A 8 2.78 0.87 -12.61
C GLU A 8 2.08 -0.26 -11.87
N LEU A 9 0.78 -0.42 -12.14
CA LEU A 9 -0.05 -1.47 -11.58
C LEU A 9 -0.41 -2.47 -12.69
N TYR A 10 -0.12 -3.74 -12.46
CA TYR A 10 -0.34 -4.83 -13.42
C TYR A 10 -1.31 -5.86 -12.85
N PRO A 11 -2.31 -6.33 -13.63
CA PRO A 11 -3.13 -7.46 -13.24
C PRO A 11 -2.29 -8.74 -13.21
N VAL A 12 -2.39 -9.52 -12.13
CA VAL A 12 -1.63 -10.77 -11.95
C VAL A 12 -1.98 -11.80 -13.03
N ASP A 13 -3.26 -11.86 -13.43
CA ASP A 13 -3.77 -12.82 -14.40
C ASP A 13 -3.18 -12.65 -15.82
N ASN A 14 -2.56 -11.51 -16.13
CA ASN A 14 -1.97 -11.26 -17.44
C ASN A 14 -0.65 -10.47 -17.37
N ILE A 15 0.26 -10.90 -16.48
CA ILE A 15 1.51 -10.17 -16.23
C ILE A 15 2.44 -10.06 -17.46
N ASN A 16 2.31 -10.98 -18.44
CA ASN A 16 3.21 -11.06 -19.60
C ASN A 16 2.76 -10.21 -20.80
N GLU A 17 1.47 -9.88 -20.92
CA GLU A 17 0.93 -9.13 -22.07
C GLU A 17 0.20 -7.83 -21.67
N SER A 18 0.07 -7.54 -20.37
CA SER A 18 -0.69 -6.39 -19.90
C SER A 18 0.09 -5.08 -20.01
N THR A 19 -0.60 -4.04 -20.47
CA THR A 19 -0.22 -2.66 -20.22
C THR A 19 -0.56 -2.30 -18.77
N PRO A 20 0.19 -1.37 -18.13
CA PRO A 20 -0.22 -0.81 -16.85
C PRO A 20 -1.67 -0.34 -16.89
N VAL A 21 -2.44 -0.65 -15.84
CA VAL A 21 -3.83 -0.23 -15.71
C VAL A 21 -3.88 1.28 -15.48
N LYS A 22 -4.91 1.97 -15.98
CA LYS A 22 -5.16 3.38 -15.61
C LYS A 22 -5.98 3.47 -14.34
N ILE A 23 -5.76 4.51 -13.55
CA ILE A 23 -6.59 4.75 -12.36
C ILE A 23 -8.08 4.87 -12.71
N SER A 24 -8.41 5.42 -13.88
CA SER A 24 -9.79 5.54 -14.37
C SER A 24 -10.42 4.20 -14.78
N ASP A 25 -9.61 3.20 -15.16
CA ASP A 25 -10.11 1.86 -15.48
C ASP A 25 -10.66 1.15 -14.23
N ILE A 26 -10.20 1.55 -13.02
CA ILE A 26 -10.58 0.91 -11.76
C ILE A 26 -11.48 1.80 -10.88
N MET A 27 -11.27 3.11 -10.92
CA MET A 27 -11.94 4.07 -10.04
C MET A 27 -12.79 5.09 -10.79
N GLY A 28 -12.92 4.94 -12.11
CA GLY A 28 -13.68 5.83 -12.97
C GLY A 28 -13.13 7.27 -12.99
N GLU A 29 -14.00 8.20 -13.39
CA GLU A 29 -13.65 9.61 -13.50
C GLU A 29 -13.20 10.22 -12.16
N THR A 30 -13.86 9.84 -11.07
CA THR A 30 -13.50 10.30 -9.71
C THR A 30 -12.06 9.96 -9.34
N GLY A 31 -11.57 8.78 -9.73
CA GLY A 31 -10.17 8.40 -9.52
C GLY A 31 -9.19 9.26 -10.33
N ARG A 32 -9.55 9.59 -11.57
CA ARG A 32 -8.76 10.49 -12.43
C ARG A 32 -8.70 11.89 -11.84
N GLU A 33 -9.83 12.43 -11.39
CA GLU A 33 -9.90 13.74 -10.73
C GLU A 33 -9.04 13.79 -9.47
N ALA A 34 -9.10 12.74 -8.64
CA ALA A 34 -8.25 12.64 -7.45
C ALA A 34 -6.76 12.59 -7.80
N LEU A 35 -6.37 11.85 -8.85
CA LEU A 35 -4.97 11.84 -9.32
C LEU A 35 -4.49 13.24 -9.69
N ILE A 36 -5.30 13.98 -10.45
CA ILE A 36 -5.01 15.36 -10.86
C ILE A 36 -4.93 16.28 -9.64
N GLU A 37 -5.83 16.15 -8.67
CA GLU A 37 -5.82 16.92 -7.44
C GLU A 37 -4.53 16.70 -6.63
N GLY A 38 -4.16 15.43 -6.41
CA GLY A 38 -2.93 15.07 -5.70
C GLY A 38 -1.68 15.59 -6.41
N PHE A 39 -1.65 15.49 -7.75
CA PHE A 39 -0.54 15.97 -8.57
C PHE A 39 -0.40 17.49 -8.52
N ASN A 40 -1.50 18.24 -8.63
CA ASN A 40 -1.48 19.69 -8.57
C ASN A 40 -0.98 20.20 -7.22
N LYS A 41 -1.33 19.53 -6.12
CA LYS A 41 -0.79 19.83 -4.78
C LYS A 41 0.73 19.66 -4.74
N GLU A 42 1.28 18.59 -5.33
CA GLU A 42 2.72 18.32 -5.37
C GLU A 42 3.50 19.24 -6.34
N ILE A 43 2.88 19.62 -7.46
CA ILE A 43 3.50 20.58 -8.38
C ILE A 43 3.63 21.95 -7.71
N VAL A 44 2.62 22.40 -6.98
CA VAL A 44 2.67 23.71 -6.30
C VAL A 44 3.79 23.77 -5.26
N SER A 45 4.05 22.69 -4.50
CA SER A 45 5.22 22.59 -3.62
C SER A 45 6.52 22.59 -4.41
N SER A 46 6.57 21.83 -5.52
CA SER A 46 7.77 21.72 -6.36
C SER A 46 8.14 23.02 -7.09
N ILE A 47 7.16 23.79 -7.58
CA ILE A 47 7.42 25.11 -8.24
C ILE A 47 8.00 26.11 -7.24
N LYS A 48 7.59 26.07 -5.97
CA LYS A 48 8.19 26.89 -4.92
C LYS A 48 9.66 26.54 -4.68
N ASP A 49 10.05 25.28 -4.91
CA ASP A 49 11.45 24.85 -4.99
C ASP A 49 11.97 25.12 -6.42
N GLY A 50 12.34 26.38 -6.70
CA GLY A 50 12.84 26.83 -8.02
C GLY A 50 14.09 26.11 -8.54
N SER A 51 14.64 25.14 -7.80
CA SER A 51 15.71 24.24 -8.25
C SER A 51 15.20 23.02 -9.04
N LYS A 52 13.88 22.78 -9.10
CA LYS A 52 13.26 21.64 -9.77
C LYS A 52 12.67 22.03 -11.13
N GLY A 53 13.20 21.45 -12.21
CA GLY A 53 12.60 21.52 -13.54
C GLY A 53 11.58 20.40 -13.74
N LEU A 54 10.29 20.72 -13.63
CA LEU A 54 9.21 19.75 -13.88
C LEU A 54 9.27 19.21 -15.30
N LEU A 55 9.13 17.89 -15.44
CA LEU A 55 9.17 17.22 -16.74
C LEU A 55 7.80 17.07 -17.39
N ASN A 56 6.74 17.03 -16.56
CA ASN A 56 5.36 16.88 -17.00
C ASN A 56 4.48 17.87 -16.21
N PHE A 57 3.47 18.41 -16.87
CA PHE A 57 2.47 19.30 -16.28
C PHE A 57 1.10 18.64 -16.10
N ILE A 58 0.98 17.37 -16.51
CA ILE A 58 -0.21 16.52 -16.39
C ILE A 58 0.27 15.14 -15.92
N PRO A 59 -0.38 14.52 -14.91
CA PRO A 59 -0.01 13.18 -14.47
C PRO A 59 -0.43 12.13 -15.51
N LYS A 60 0.34 11.05 -15.63
CA LYS A 60 -0.09 9.87 -16.39
C LYS A 60 -1.05 9.06 -15.55
N GLU A 61 -2.18 8.64 -16.12
CA GLU A 61 -3.19 7.86 -15.41
C GLU A 61 -2.70 6.46 -15.01
N GLU A 62 -1.73 5.93 -15.75
CA GLU A 62 -1.03 4.68 -15.45
C GLU A 62 -0.03 4.83 -14.30
N SER A 63 0.35 6.07 -13.97
CA SER A 63 1.42 6.35 -13.00
C SER A 63 0.92 6.41 -11.56
N PHE A 64 0.33 5.32 -11.08
CA PHE A 64 -0.11 5.19 -9.70
C PHE A 64 0.24 3.82 -9.10
N GLY A 65 0.18 3.71 -7.78
CA GLY A 65 0.40 2.45 -7.07
C GLY A 65 -0.14 2.48 -5.66
N LEU A 66 -0.19 1.29 -5.05
CA LEU A 66 -0.63 1.07 -3.68
C LEU A 66 0.54 1.06 -2.70
N PHE A 67 0.35 1.73 -1.57
CA PHE A 67 1.33 1.80 -0.49
C PHE A 67 0.66 1.60 0.86
N ARG A 68 1.37 0.98 1.79
CA ARG A 68 0.92 0.86 3.18
C ARG A 68 1.23 2.13 3.97
N ARG A 69 0.28 2.57 4.80
CA ARG A 69 0.46 3.64 5.78
C ARG A 69 -0.47 3.44 6.96
N ASN A 70 0.10 3.16 8.14
CA ASN A 70 -0.61 3.12 9.43
C ASN A 70 -1.84 2.19 9.42
N GLY A 71 -1.69 0.98 8.89
CA GLY A 71 -2.76 0.00 8.88
C GLY A 71 -3.67 0.02 7.65
N LEU A 72 -3.50 0.99 6.76
CA LEU A 72 -4.35 1.15 5.57
C LEU A 72 -3.52 1.22 4.29
N TRP A 73 -4.11 0.78 3.19
CA TRP A 73 -3.58 1.03 1.86
C TRP A 73 -3.97 2.43 1.39
N ILE A 74 -3.03 3.09 0.73
CA ILE A 74 -3.20 4.41 0.15
C ILE A 74 -2.73 4.39 -1.29
N LEU A 75 -3.34 5.25 -2.11
CA LEU A 75 -2.92 5.47 -3.48
C LEU A 75 -1.86 6.56 -3.53
N LYS A 76 -0.79 6.31 -4.29
CA LYS A 76 0.21 7.32 -4.62
C LYS A 76 0.42 7.43 -6.11
N GLY A 77 0.67 8.65 -6.57
CA GLY A 77 1.18 8.93 -7.91
C GLY A 77 2.65 9.35 -7.83
N ARG A 78 3.28 9.52 -9.00
CA ARG A 78 4.70 9.90 -9.09
C ARG A 78 4.91 11.06 -10.06
N VAL A 79 5.55 12.12 -9.57
CA VAL A 79 6.02 13.25 -10.38
C VAL A 79 7.50 13.08 -10.69
N ASN A 80 7.91 13.50 -11.89
CA ASN A 80 9.30 13.47 -12.33
C ASN A 80 9.80 14.90 -12.56
N TYR A 81 11.04 15.16 -12.12
CA TYR A 81 11.69 16.45 -12.29
C TYR A 81 13.19 16.27 -12.56
N ILE A 82 13.82 17.32 -13.06
CA ILE A 82 15.28 17.44 -13.16
C ILE A 82 15.75 18.37 -12.06
N LYS A 83 16.76 17.95 -11.30
CA LYS A 83 17.46 18.78 -10.31
C LYS A 83 18.96 18.65 -10.53
N ASN A 84 19.64 19.77 -10.78
CA ASN A 84 21.08 19.80 -11.07
C ASN A 84 21.51 18.82 -12.19
N GLY A 85 20.71 18.72 -13.25
CA GLY A 85 20.98 17.82 -14.39
C GLY A 85 20.65 16.34 -14.15
N ASN A 86 20.20 15.95 -12.95
CA ASN A 86 19.83 14.59 -12.62
C ASN A 86 18.31 14.40 -12.66
N TYR A 87 17.88 13.26 -13.20
CA TYR A 87 16.48 12.82 -13.14
C TYR A 87 16.15 12.34 -11.74
N MET A 88 15.08 12.90 -11.20
CA MET A 88 14.58 12.63 -9.86
C MET A 88 13.07 12.44 -9.93
N TYR A 89 12.51 11.81 -8.90
CA TYR A 89 11.09 11.62 -8.76
C TYR A 89 10.66 11.79 -7.31
N GLU A 90 9.40 12.16 -7.12
CA GLU A 90 8.73 12.21 -5.82
C GLU A 90 7.36 11.55 -5.93
N ASP A 91 6.97 10.83 -4.87
CA ASP A 91 5.66 10.21 -4.76
C ASP A 91 4.72 11.16 -4.01
N PHE A 92 3.51 11.36 -4.54
CA PHE A 92 2.48 12.18 -3.92
C PHE A 92 1.25 11.34 -3.57
N ASN A 93 0.50 11.75 -2.56
CA ASN A 93 -0.74 11.07 -2.19
C ASN A 93 -1.84 11.40 -3.18
N ILE A 94 -2.56 10.37 -3.64
CA ILE A 94 -3.82 10.53 -4.36
C ILE A 94 -4.93 10.50 -3.30
N PRO A 95 -5.75 11.56 -3.15
CA PRO A 95 -6.78 11.68 -2.13
C PRO A 95 -8.03 10.84 -2.49
N ALA A 96 -7.84 9.55 -2.74
CA ALA A 96 -8.91 8.60 -3.00
C ALA A 96 -8.72 7.34 -2.16
N ILE A 97 -9.84 6.71 -1.80
CA ILE A 97 -9.86 5.43 -1.08
C ILE A 97 -9.82 4.31 -2.13
N PRO A 98 -8.90 3.34 -2.05
CA PRO A 98 -8.88 2.21 -2.97
C PRO A 98 -10.23 1.47 -2.99
N THR A 99 -10.66 1.00 -4.15
CA THR A 99 -11.91 0.24 -4.29
C THR A 99 -11.71 -1.22 -3.86
N GLN A 100 -12.83 -1.88 -3.51
CA GLN A 100 -12.82 -3.30 -3.14
C GLN A 100 -12.40 -4.24 -4.29
N GLU A 101 -12.36 -3.75 -5.53
CA GLU A 101 -11.84 -4.46 -6.69
C GLU A 101 -10.31 -4.64 -6.61
N ILE A 102 -9.60 -3.69 -5.98
CA ILE A 102 -8.14 -3.75 -5.84
C ILE A 102 -7.76 -4.39 -4.51
N ILE A 103 -8.48 -4.05 -3.44
CA ILE A 103 -8.11 -4.48 -2.08
C ILE A 103 -9.34 -4.92 -1.31
N ARG A 104 -9.29 -6.14 -0.78
CA ARG A 104 -10.30 -6.66 0.13
C ARG A 104 -9.82 -6.54 1.57
N TYR A 105 -10.75 -6.22 2.48
CA TYR A 105 -10.50 -6.14 3.91
C TYR A 105 -9.39 -5.15 4.32
N ASP A 106 -9.36 -3.96 3.70
CA ASP A 106 -8.48 -2.85 4.12
C ASP A 106 -9.15 -1.99 5.19
N GLU A 107 -9.57 -2.64 6.27
CA GLU A 107 -10.15 -1.97 7.43
C GLU A 107 -9.34 -2.34 8.66
N LEU A 108 -9.10 -1.34 9.51
CA LEU A 108 -8.43 -1.51 10.79
C LEU A 108 -9.47 -1.35 11.90
N CYS A 109 -9.97 -2.46 12.45
CA CYS A 109 -11.03 -2.40 13.47
C CYS A 109 -10.55 -1.77 14.79
N ILE A 110 -9.24 -1.76 15.03
CA ILE A 110 -8.61 -1.08 16.15
C ILE A 110 -8.02 0.25 15.67
N PRO A 111 -8.34 1.40 16.28
CA PRO A 111 -7.73 2.67 15.89
C PRO A 111 -6.19 2.60 15.95
N TRP A 112 -5.50 3.09 14.92
CA TRP A 112 -4.04 3.08 14.85
C TRP A 112 -3.36 3.62 16.10
N LYS A 113 -3.95 4.65 16.72
CA LYS A 113 -3.47 5.22 17.99
C LYS A 113 -3.42 4.19 19.11
N GLU A 114 -4.42 3.32 19.23
CA GLU A 114 -4.47 2.28 20.27
C GLU A 114 -3.41 1.21 20.04
N ILE A 115 -3.17 0.83 18.78
CA ILE A 115 -2.05 -0.05 18.42
C ILE A 115 -0.72 0.60 18.84
N LYS A 116 -0.51 1.89 18.53
CA LYS A 116 0.71 2.62 18.94
C LYS A 116 0.85 2.78 20.44
N ASN A 117 -0.25 2.90 21.19
CA ASN A 117 -0.22 3.00 22.65
C ASN A 117 0.30 1.69 23.28
N LYS A 118 -0.12 0.54 22.75
CA LYS A 118 0.31 -0.79 23.22
C LYS A 118 1.68 -1.19 22.66
N ARG A 119 1.95 -0.85 21.40
CA ARG A 119 3.17 -1.22 20.67
C ARG A 119 3.74 -0.02 19.91
N ALA A 120 4.54 0.78 20.63
CA ALA A 120 5.06 2.07 20.16
C ALA A 120 6.02 1.99 18.96
N ASP A 121 6.63 0.83 18.69
CA ASP A 121 7.50 0.57 17.54
C ASP A 121 6.76 -0.04 16.33
N ALA A 122 5.43 -0.20 16.41
CA ALA A 122 4.62 -0.63 15.27
C ALA A 122 4.77 0.35 14.10
N ILE A 123 4.99 -0.20 12.90
CA ILE A 123 5.13 0.52 11.63
C ILE A 123 3.95 0.29 10.68
N ASP A 124 3.23 -0.82 10.86
CA ASP A 124 2.00 -1.14 10.14
C ASP A 124 1.16 -2.14 10.95
N ALA A 125 -0.10 -2.35 10.56
CA ALA A 125 -0.96 -3.38 11.15
C ALA A 125 -2.05 -3.88 10.19
N PHE A 126 -2.61 -5.06 10.48
CA PHE A 126 -3.76 -5.63 9.78
C PHE A 126 -4.69 -6.23 10.82
N THR A 127 -6.00 -6.18 10.59
CA THR A 127 -6.97 -6.84 11.46
C THR A 127 -7.79 -7.84 10.66
N SER A 128 -8.07 -8.99 11.28
CA SER A 128 -8.88 -10.04 10.69
C SER A 128 -10.32 -9.57 10.48
N PRO A 129 -11.04 -10.06 9.46
CA PRO A 129 -12.45 -9.76 9.24
C PRO A 129 -13.38 -10.17 10.39
N ASN A 130 -13.00 -11.16 11.20
CA ASN A 130 -13.74 -11.59 12.39
C ASN A 130 -13.43 -10.74 13.63
N GLU A 131 -12.55 -9.75 13.50
CA GLU A 131 -12.13 -8.86 14.58
C GLU A 131 -11.56 -9.59 15.82
N ASP A 132 -10.94 -10.75 15.63
CA ASP A 132 -10.36 -11.58 16.69
C ASP A 132 -8.82 -11.59 16.68
N ILE A 133 -8.19 -11.22 15.55
CA ILE A 133 -6.74 -11.23 15.38
C ILE A 133 -6.25 -9.89 14.80
N ALA A 134 -5.20 -9.34 15.42
CA ALA A 134 -4.42 -8.23 14.88
C ALA A 134 -2.99 -8.68 14.55
N ILE A 135 -2.54 -8.36 13.34
CA ILE A 135 -1.16 -8.54 12.90
C ILE A 135 -0.48 -7.18 13.02
N VAL A 136 0.50 -7.05 13.90
CA VAL A 136 1.27 -5.82 14.11
C VAL A 136 2.67 -6.01 13.52
N VAL A 137 3.04 -5.14 12.59
CA VAL A 137 4.34 -5.18 11.92
C VAL A 137 5.29 -4.20 12.58
N THR A 138 6.47 -4.66 12.93
CA THR A 138 7.61 -3.84 13.38
C THR A 138 8.72 -3.87 12.33
N ARG A 139 9.87 -3.24 12.61
CA ARG A 139 11.01 -3.28 11.68
C ARG A 139 11.61 -4.67 11.50
N ASN A 140 11.46 -5.53 12.50
CA ASN A 140 12.22 -6.78 12.60
C ASN A 140 11.31 -7.99 12.84
N GLU A 141 10.01 -7.79 13.03
CA GLU A 141 9.09 -8.86 13.44
C GLU A 141 7.66 -8.55 12.98
N ILE A 142 6.92 -9.60 12.66
CA ILE A 142 5.47 -9.63 12.62
C ILE A 142 4.99 -10.24 13.95
N LEU A 143 4.10 -9.55 14.64
CA LEU A 143 3.52 -9.97 15.90
C LEU A 143 2.02 -10.25 15.70
N VAL A 144 1.55 -11.39 16.18
CA VAL A 144 0.13 -11.76 16.14
C VAL A 144 -0.44 -11.54 17.53
N TYR A 145 -1.48 -10.71 17.63
CA TYR A 145 -2.18 -10.41 18.87
C TYR A 145 -3.63 -10.87 18.77
N PRO A 146 -4.22 -11.38 19.87
CA PRO A 146 -5.67 -11.43 19.98
C PRO A 146 -6.22 -10.00 20.10
N ILE A 147 -7.44 -9.79 19.62
CA ILE A 147 -8.17 -8.54 19.82
C ILE A 147 -9.06 -8.70 21.06
N GLU A 148 -8.93 -7.78 22.01
CA GLU A 148 -9.63 -7.78 23.29
C GLU A 148 -10.19 -6.37 23.53
N GLU A 149 -11.49 -6.24 23.79
CA GLU A 149 -12.12 -4.96 24.19
C GLU A 149 -11.76 -3.76 23.28
N ASN A 150 -11.74 -3.95 21.95
CA ASN A 150 -11.34 -2.94 20.95
C ASN A 150 -9.88 -2.47 21.03
N THR A 151 -8.99 -3.27 21.62
CA THR A 151 -7.54 -3.06 21.60
C THR A 151 -6.80 -4.36 21.27
N ILE A 152 -5.49 -4.27 21.06
CA ILE A 152 -4.66 -5.48 20.98
C ILE A 152 -4.39 -5.99 22.39
N GLY A 153 -4.42 -7.32 22.55
CA GLY A 153 -4.07 -7.98 23.81
C GLY A 153 -2.68 -7.59 24.31
N ASN A 154 -2.43 -7.81 25.60
CA ASN A 154 -1.18 -7.35 26.21
C ASN A 154 0.06 -8.08 25.67
N GLU A 155 -0.08 -9.37 25.34
CA GLU A 155 1.02 -10.20 24.85
C GLU A 155 0.66 -10.80 23.47
N PRO A 156 1.64 -10.91 22.55
CA PRO A 156 1.43 -11.56 21.27
C PRO A 156 1.31 -13.07 21.45
N ILE A 157 0.38 -13.67 20.72
CA ILE A 157 0.16 -15.13 20.64
C ILE A 157 1.00 -15.80 19.54
N GLY A 158 1.67 -15.00 18.70
CA GLY A 158 2.57 -15.49 17.65
C GLY A 158 3.59 -14.44 17.25
N ARG A 159 4.73 -14.89 16.73
CA ARG A 159 5.84 -14.05 16.29
C ARG A 159 6.53 -14.66 15.08
N ILE A 160 6.83 -13.83 14.10
CA ILE A 160 7.61 -14.18 12.91
C ILE A 160 8.72 -13.13 12.79
N GLU A 161 9.99 -13.56 12.76
CA GLU A 161 11.10 -12.65 12.56
C GLU A 161 11.16 -12.17 11.10
N LEU A 162 11.51 -10.89 10.92
CA LEU A 162 11.77 -10.26 9.65
C LEU A 162 13.24 -9.83 9.59
N LYS A 163 13.89 -10.16 8.47
CA LYS A 163 15.22 -9.65 8.15
C LYS A 163 15.14 -8.20 7.71
N GLN A 164 16.27 -7.51 7.82
CA GLN A 164 16.36 -6.13 7.37
C GLN A 164 15.99 -6.00 5.89
N GLY A 165 14.99 -5.16 5.61
CA GLY A 165 14.52 -4.88 4.26
C GLY A 165 13.37 -5.76 3.80
N GLU A 166 12.99 -6.80 4.54
CA GLU A 166 11.75 -7.54 4.30
C GLU A 166 10.54 -6.65 4.53
N LYS A 167 9.52 -6.81 3.69
CA LYS A 167 8.30 -5.99 3.70
C LYS A 167 7.12 -6.86 3.35
N ILE A 168 5.97 -6.49 3.91
CA ILE A 168 4.70 -7.06 3.48
C ILE A 168 4.39 -6.56 2.07
N VAL A 169 4.19 -7.48 1.15
CA VAL A 169 3.77 -7.20 -0.24
C VAL A 169 2.28 -7.45 -0.46
N MET A 170 1.68 -8.33 0.35
CA MET A 170 0.29 -8.76 0.25
C MET A 170 -0.17 -9.30 1.62
N ALA A 171 -1.46 -9.16 1.91
CA ALA A 171 -2.13 -9.81 3.04
C ALA A 171 -3.53 -10.24 2.58
N GLU A 172 -3.90 -11.49 2.86
CA GLU A 172 -5.22 -12.02 2.56
C GLU A 172 -5.78 -12.77 3.77
N TRP A 173 -7.10 -12.71 3.92
CA TRP A 173 -7.83 -13.40 4.98
C TRP A 173 -8.77 -14.44 4.38
N ALA A 174 -8.83 -15.61 5.02
CA ALA A 174 -9.70 -16.70 4.62
C ALA A 174 -10.50 -17.23 5.81
N ILE A 175 -11.76 -17.58 5.55
CA ILE A 175 -12.66 -18.20 6.52
C ILE A 175 -13.19 -19.54 6.01
N GLY A 176 -13.72 -20.37 6.92
CA GLY A 176 -14.34 -21.63 6.57
C GLY A 176 -13.35 -22.64 5.99
N ARG A 177 -13.61 -23.13 4.78
CA ARG A 177 -12.81 -24.19 4.12
C ARG A 177 -11.58 -23.69 3.35
N TYR A 178 -11.46 -22.38 3.14
CA TYR A 178 -10.41 -21.79 2.31
C TYR A 178 -9.00 -21.91 2.92
N PRO A 179 -8.81 -21.74 4.25
CA PRO A 179 -7.48 -21.92 4.85
C PRO A 179 -6.88 -23.31 4.57
N GLN A 180 -7.69 -24.38 4.66
CA GLN A 180 -7.20 -25.74 4.39
C GLN A 180 -6.94 -25.99 2.90
N LEU A 181 -7.65 -25.30 2.00
CA LEU A 181 -7.38 -25.38 0.58
C LEU A 181 -6.07 -24.67 0.23
N TRP A 182 -5.86 -23.46 0.75
CA TRP A 182 -4.63 -22.70 0.56
C TRP A 182 -3.41 -23.42 1.13
N GLU A 183 -3.53 -23.98 2.33
CA GLU A 183 -2.48 -24.80 2.94
C GLU A 183 -2.08 -25.97 2.03
N LYS A 184 -3.05 -26.71 1.49
CA LYS A 184 -2.77 -27.81 0.55
C LYS A 184 -2.07 -27.36 -0.72
N GLU A 185 -2.51 -26.25 -1.31
CA GLU A 185 -1.90 -25.71 -2.53
C GLU A 185 -0.48 -25.20 -2.28
N PHE A 186 -0.26 -24.52 -1.15
CA PHE A 186 1.05 -24.01 -0.75
C PHE A 186 2.05 -25.16 -0.55
N ILE A 187 1.68 -26.19 0.21
CA ILE A 187 2.50 -27.39 0.42
C ILE A 187 2.77 -28.13 -0.89
N ARG A 188 1.82 -28.11 -1.85
CA ARG A 188 2.03 -28.75 -3.17
C ARG A 188 3.08 -28.00 -4.00
N GLY A 189 3.13 -26.67 -3.92
CA GLY A 189 4.06 -25.84 -4.69
C GLY A 189 5.50 -25.84 -4.17
N GLU A 190 5.74 -26.32 -2.94
CA GLU A 190 7.08 -26.50 -2.38
C GLU A 190 7.79 -27.79 -2.84
N LYS A 191 7.10 -28.65 -3.60
CA LYS A 191 7.67 -29.87 -4.22
C LYS A 191 8.04 -29.65 -5.67
#